data_AF-A0A1T5J7B7-F1
#
_entry.id   AF-A0A1T5J7B7-F1
#
_cell.length_a   1.000
_cell.length_b   1.000
_cell.length_c   1.000
_cell.angle_alpha   90.00
_cell.angle_beta   90.00
_cell.angle_gamma   90.00
#
_symmetry.space_group_name_H-M   'P 1'
#
loop_
_entity.id
_entity.type
_entity.pdbx_description
1 polymer ?
#
loop_
_entity_poly.entity_id
_entity_poly.type
_entity_poly.pdbx_seq_one_letter_code
_entity_poly.pdbx_strand_id
1 'polypeptide(L)'
;MKTDVICDTNIWYYLGDGTIDPNSLKDYSLIATFYNFEELITTPNNLTNFQQVRRAAKAIVNYSSKQYLENAFLYLANQITPNYEDTKYGYNLGIRNWAEIRRMAALDDSFQLTPELKAEYEKNAINRGKQGQQVAQIENDFVTNVKAHSKKVWKTNSSKYFKERFKGILLELNDYLKMFSDGRIEMQGKHIKQVELFLTAFLQFSKNTEVAKWVVKPNDAYDLYNLIYVKPGSKYFTRENRWKNLIAEAGLDHYLLHA
;
A
#
# COMPACT_ATOMS: atom_id res chain seq x y z
N MET A 1 -12.26 -4.22 -22.68
CA MET A 1 -11.14 -4.52 -21.76
C MET A 1 -11.65 -4.37 -20.35
N LYS A 2 -11.27 -5.26 -19.43
CA LYS A 2 -11.65 -5.13 -18.01
C LYS A 2 -10.92 -3.94 -17.38
N THR A 3 -11.56 -3.27 -16.43
CA THR A 3 -10.91 -2.20 -15.66
C THR A 3 -9.99 -2.80 -14.61
N ASP A 4 -8.74 -2.33 -14.57
CA ASP A 4 -7.77 -2.74 -13.55
C ASP A 4 -8.18 -2.18 -12.17
N VAL A 5 -8.14 -3.03 -11.16
CA VAL A 5 -8.50 -2.71 -9.78
C VAL A 5 -7.35 -3.12 -8.87
N ILE A 6 -6.67 -2.14 -8.28
CA ILE A 6 -5.67 -2.37 -7.24
C ILE A 6 -6.42 -2.70 -5.94
N CYS A 7 -6.19 -3.88 -5.40
CA CYS A 7 -6.87 -4.35 -4.20
C CYS A 7 -6.03 -4.06 -2.94
N ASP A 8 -6.71 -3.53 -1.94
CA ASP A 8 -6.22 -3.53 -0.57
C ASP A 8 -6.20 -4.94 0.02
N THR A 9 -5.41 -5.20 1.05
CA THR A 9 -5.25 -6.54 1.65
C THR A 9 -6.57 -7.05 2.22
N ASN A 10 -7.40 -6.17 2.79
CA ASN A 10 -8.71 -6.53 3.32
C ASN A 10 -9.64 -7.16 2.27
N ILE A 11 -9.52 -6.77 0.99
CA ILE A 11 -10.34 -7.32 -0.09
C ILE A 11 -10.04 -8.81 -0.30
N TRP A 12 -8.78 -9.21 -0.21
CA TRP A 12 -8.39 -10.62 -0.35
C TRP A 12 -8.93 -11.48 0.79
N TYR A 13 -8.99 -10.94 2.01
CA TYR A 13 -9.67 -11.61 3.12
C TYR A 13 -11.15 -11.81 2.85
N TYR A 14 -11.85 -10.77 2.40
CA TYR A 14 -13.29 -10.85 2.10
C TYR A 14 -13.63 -11.74 0.90
N LEU A 15 -12.75 -11.85 -0.09
CA LEU A 15 -12.89 -12.84 -1.17
C LEU A 15 -12.63 -14.26 -0.65
N GLY A 16 -11.66 -14.42 0.25
CA GLY A 16 -11.27 -15.72 0.81
C GLY A 16 -12.30 -16.32 1.76
N ASP A 17 -13.03 -15.48 2.50
CA ASP A 17 -14.11 -15.93 3.39
C ASP A 17 -15.51 -15.92 2.74
N GLY A 18 -15.62 -15.45 1.49
CA GLY A 18 -16.86 -15.42 0.73
C GLY A 18 -17.77 -14.23 1.04
N THR A 19 -17.31 -13.26 1.84
CA THR A 19 -18.04 -11.99 2.07
C THR A 19 -18.22 -11.20 0.77
N ILE A 20 -17.26 -11.26 -0.15
CA ILE A 20 -17.37 -10.72 -1.50
C ILE A 20 -17.55 -11.89 -2.47
N ASP A 21 -18.64 -11.87 -3.25
CA ASP A 21 -18.84 -12.81 -4.36
C ASP A 21 -17.91 -12.41 -5.53
N PRO A 22 -16.95 -13.26 -5.93
CA PRO A 22 -16.06 -12.96 -7.05
C PRO A 22 -16.80 -12.74 -8.38
N ASN A 23 -18.02 -13.29 -8.55
CA ASN A 23 -18.81 -13.06 -9.76
C ASN A 23 -19.29 -11.61 -9.90
N SER A 24 -19.45 -10.90 -8.78
CA SER A 24 -19.78 -9.46 -8.80
C SER A 24 -18.63 -8.61 -9.34
N LEU A 25 -17.41 -9.16 -9.39
CA LEU A 25 -16.21 -8.51 -9.86
C LEU A 25 -15.73 -8.99 -11.24
N LYS A 26 -16.54 -9.77 -11.96
CA LYS A 26 -16.15 -10.41 -13.24
C LYS A 26 -15.71 -9.43 -14.34
N ASP A 27 -16.18 -8.19 -14.29
CA ASP A 27 -15.86 -7.14 -15.28
C ASP A 27 -14.56 -6.38 -14.94
N TYR A 28 -13.92 -6.75 -13.83
CA TYR A 28 -12.69 -6.14 -13.34
C TYR A 28 -11.49 -7.11 -13.44
N SER A 29 -10.31 -6.52 -13.57
CA SER A 29 -9.02 -7.19 -13.49
C SER A 29 -8.44 -6.89 -12.11
N LEU A 30 -8.60 -7.81 -11.16
CA LEU A 30 -8.14 -7.62 -9.79
C LEU A 30 -6.62 -7.78 -9.70
N ILE A 31 -5.95 -6.82 -9.10
CA ILE A 31 -4.49 -6.76 -9.03
C ILE A 31 -4.05 -6.88 -7.58
N ALA A 32 -3.22 -7.88 -7.31
CA ALA A 32 -2.52 -8.02 -6.04
C ALA A 32 -1.15 -7.33 -6.12
N THR A 33 -0.76 -6.66 -5.04
CA THR A 33 0.50 -5.91 -4.98
C THR A 33 1.47 -6.53 -3.97
N PHE A 34 2.72 -6.09 -4.04
CA PHE A 34 3.77 -6.46 -3.10
C PHE A 34 3.34 -6.32 -1.64
N TYR A 35 2.60 -5.26 -1.31
CA TYR A 35 2.13 -5.02 0.05
C TYR A 35 1.09 -6.04 0.51
N ASN A 36 0.24 -6.55 -0.38
CA ASN A 36 -0.68 -7.63 -0.02
C ASN A 36 0.09 -8.88 0.39
N PHE A 37 1.15 -9.23 -0.35
CA PHE A 37 1.96 -10.41 -0.04
C PHE A 37 2.71 -10.20 1.28
N GLU A 38 3.36 -9.06 1.44
CA GLU A 38 4.11 -8.73 2.65
C GLU A 38 3.21 -8.71 3.90
N GLU A 39 2.01 -8.13 3.81
CA GLU A 39 1.09 -8.08 4.94
C GLU A 39 0.58 -9.48 5.32
N LEU A 40 0.22 -10.32 4.35
CA LEU A 40 -0.26 -11.68 4.62
C LEU A 40 0.84 -12.58 5.21
N ILE A 41 2.12 -12.42 4.86
CA ILE A 41 3.20 -13.25 5.43
C ILE A 41 3.70 -12.74 6.78
N THR A 42 3.47 -11.46 7.09
CA THR A 42 3.96 -10.84 8.34
C THR A 42 2.87 -10.57 9.36
N THR A 43 1.60 -10.81 9.04
CA THR A 43 0.50 -10.58 9.98
C THR A 43 0.59 -11.52 11.20
N PRO A 44 0.30 -11.03 12.42
CA PRO A 44 0.17 -11.90 13.60
C PRO A 44 -0.97 -12.92 13.47
N ASN A 45 -1.93 -12.71 12.54
CA ASN A 45 -2.99 -13.67 12.25
C ASN A 45 -2.45 -15.02 11.76
N ASN A 46 -1.20 -15.08 11.28
CA ASN A 46 -0.56 -16.35 10.97
C ASN A 46 -0.41 -17.27 12.19
N LEU A 47 -0.41 -16.73 13.43
CA LEU A 47 -0.27 -17.51 14.65
C LEU A 47 -1.61 -17.92 15.27
N THR A 48 -2.64 -17.08 15.08
CA THR A 48 -3.94 -17.20 15.77
C THR A 48 -5.07 -17.63 14.83
N ASN A 49 -5.03 -17.19 13.57
CA ASN A 49 -6.09 -17.35 12.59
C ASN A 49 -5.52 -17.80 11.23
N PHE A 50 -4.54 -18.72 11.23
CA PHE A 50 -3.80 -19.13 10.03
C PHE A 50 -4.71 -19.53 8.85
N GLN A 51 -5.81 -20.23 9.14
CA GLN A 51 -6.79 -20.66 8.15
C GLN A 51 -7.46 -19.48 7.42
N GLN A 52 -7.65 -18.35 8.10
CA GLN A 52 -8.17 -17.13 7.49
C GLN A 52 -7.13 -16.51 6.54
N VAL A 53 -5.88 -16.41 6.97
CA VAL A 53 -4.77 -15.91 6.14
C VAL A 53 -4.58 -16.81 4.90
N ARG A 54 -4.63 -18.13 5.08
CA ARG A 54 -4.56 -19.10 3.97
C ARG A 54 -5.66 -18.88 2.95
N ARG A 55 -6.90 -18.67 3.41
CA ARG A 55 -8.04 -18.38 2.51
C ARG A 55 -7.84 -17.08 1.73
N ALA A 56 -7.28 -16.04 2.34
CA ALA A 56 -6.91 -14.83 1.64
C ALA A 56 -5.79 -15.07 0.59
N ALA A 57 -4.76 -15.83 0.94
CA ALA A 57 -3.71 -16.24 -0.01
C ALA A 57 -4.29 -17.04 -1.18
N LYS A 58 -5.21 -17.96 -0.92
CA LYS A 58 -5.94 -18.72 -1.95
C LYS A 58 -6.80 -17.82 -2.83
N ALA A 59 -7.46 -16.80 -2.26
CA ALA A 59 -8.21 -15.81 -3.02
C ALA A 59 -7.31 -15.00 -3.96
N ILE A 60 -6.11 -14.60 -3.52
CA ILE A 60 -5.12 -13.97 -4.41
C ILE A 60 -4.80 -14.90 -5.58
N VAL A 61 -4.40 -16.15 -5.32
CA VAL A 61 -4.00 -17.09 -6.38
C VAL A 61 -5.14 -17.36 -7.37
N ASN A 62 -6.37 -17.46 -6.88
CA ASN A 62 -7.52 -17.82 -7.71
C ASN A 62 -8.14 -16.65 -8.48
N TYR A 63 -8.14 -15.45 -7.89
CA TYR A 63 -8.94 -14.33 -8.40
C TYR A 63 -8.11 -13.13 -8.90
N SER A 64 -6.82 -13.03 -8.55
CA SER A 64 -5.98 -11.97 -9.11
C SER A 64 -5.67 -12.24 -10.59
N SER A 65 -5.95 -11.26 -11.44
CA SER A 65 -5.62 -11.28 -12.86
C SER A 65 -4.15 -10.91 -13.13
N LYS A 66 -3.54 -10.16 -12.19
CA LYS A 66 -2.14 -9.73 -12.26
C LYS A 66 -1.56 -9.57 -10.85
N GLN A 67 -0.25 -9.73 -10.76
CA GLN A 67 0.53 -9.52 -9.53
C GLN A 67 1.65 -8.51 -9.79
N TYR A 68 1.71 -7.46 -8.99
CA TYR A 68 2.88 -6.56 -8.93
C TYR A 68 3.80 -7.03 -7.82
N LEU A 69 4.93 -7.64 -8.20
CA LEU A 69 5.90 -8.18 -7.26
C LEU A 69 6.87 -7.12 -6.74
N GLU A 70 7.06 -6.04 -7.48
CA GLU A 70 7.93 -4.93 -7.08
C GLU A 70 7.27 -4.13 -5.97
N ASN A 71 8.05 -3.57 -5.04
CA ASN A 71 7.51 -2.55 -4.14
C ASN A 71 7.10 -1.29 -4.93
N ALA A 72 6.33 -0.39 -4.31
CA ALA A 72 5.71 0.73 -5.05
C ALA A 72 6.72 1.66 -5.72
N PHE A 73 7.88 1.89 -5.11
CA PHE A 73 8.90 2.77 -5.64
C PHE A 73 9.67 2.12 -6.79
N LEU A 74 9.95 0.82 -6.69
CA LEU A 74 10.53 0.07 -7.79
C LEU A 74 9.55 -0.08 -8.97
N TYR A 75 8.28 -0.32 -8.69
CA TYR A 75 7.23 -0.30 -9.70
C TYR A 75 7.18 1.05 -10.42
N LEU A 76 7.18 2.16 -9.66
CA LEU A 76 7.19 3.50 -10.23
C LEU A 76 8.47 3.77 -11.05
N ALA A 77 9.63 3.34 -10.56
CA ALA A 77 10.88 3.39 -11.30
C ALA A 77 10.77 2.67 -12.66
N ASN A 78 10.20 1.47 -12.69
CA ASN A 78 9.97 0.70 -13.92
C ASN A 78 8.93 1.34 -14.86
N GLN A 79 8.01 2.15 -14.35
CA GLN A 79 7.09 2.95 -15.18
C GLN A 79 7.79 4.15 -15.83
N ILE A 80 8.76 4.75 -15.13
CA ILE A 80 9.51 5.92 -15.62
C ILE A 80 10.58 5.48 -16.62
N THR A 81 11.31 4.42 -16.29
CA THR A 81 12.38 3.85 -17.11
C THR A 81 12.08 2.37 -17.34
N PRO A 82 11.40 2.01 -18.44
CA PRO A 82 11.12 0.63 -18.77
C PRO A 82 12.38 -0.22 -18.81
N ASN A 83 12.32 -1.45 -18.29
CA ASN A 83 13.44 -2.38 -18.15
C ASN A 83 14.54 -1.90 -17.18
N TYR A 84 14.17 -1.13 -16.15
CA TYR A 84 15.09 -0.90 -15.04
C TYR A 84 15.29 -2.23 -14.30
N GLU A 85 16.46 -2.85 -14.53
CA GLU A 85 16.87 -4.04 -13.80
C GLU A 85 17.26 -3.63 -12.38
N ASP A 86 16.41 -3.99 -11.42
CA ASP A 86 16.75 -3.93 -10.00
C ASP A 86 17.83 -4.98 -9.70
N THR A 87 19.04 -4.49 -9.47
CA THR A 87 20.18 -5.35 -9.16
C THR A 87 20.32 -5.65 -7.66
N LYS A 88 19.45 -5.12 -6.77
CA LYS A 88 19.88 -4.99 -5.37
C LYS A 88 18.84 -5.15 -4.25
N TYR A 89 17.57 -4.73 -4.33
CA TYR A 89 16.77 -4.63 -3.08
C TYR A 89 15.27 -5.01 -3.08
N GLY A 90 14.52 -4.92 -4.18
CA GLY A 90 13.05 -5.04 -4.16
C GLY A 90 12.49 -6.29 -4.84
N TYR A 91 13.01 -6.63 -6.02
CA TYR A 91 12.41 -7.67 -6.87
C TYR A 91 12.49 -9.07 -6.27
N ASN A 92 13.64 -9.43 -5.68
CA ASN A 92 13.84 -10.74 -5.05
C ASN A 92 12.93 -10.96 -3.83
N LEU A 93 12.66 -9.90 -3.05
CA LEU A 93 11.75 -9.99 -1.91
C LEU A 93 10.31 -10.22 -2.38
N GLY A 94 9.88 -9.52 -3.42
CA GLY A 94 8.58 -9.74 -4.06
C GLY A 94 8.38 -11.16 -4.56
N ILE A 95 9.37 -11.72 -5.25
CA ILE A 95 9.35 -13.11 -5.71
C ILE A 95 9.23 -14.08 -4.53
N ARG A 96 10.03 -13.87 -3.47
CA ARG A 96 9.98 -14.71 -2.27
C ARG A 96 8.61 -14.65 -1.61
N ASN A 97 8.07 -13.45 -1.42
CA ASN A 97 6.76 -13.25 -0.81
C ASN A 97 5.67 -13.92 -1.66
N TRP A 98 5.73 -13.79 -2.99
CA TRP A 98 4.79 -14.47 -3.88
C TRP A 98 4.91 -16.00 -3.85
N ALA A 99 6.12 -16.54 -3.76
CA ALA A 99 6.32 -17.98 -3.57
C ALA A 99 5.66 -18.47 -2.28
N GLU A 100 5.76 -17.70 -1.20
CA GLU A 100 5.14 -18.01 0.08
C GLU A 100 3.60 -17.96 0.02
N ILE A 101 3.02 -16.95 -0.66
CA ILE A 101 1.57 -16.88 -0.88
C ILE A 101 1.06 -18.12 -1.64
N ARG A 102 1.77 -18.54 -2.69
CA ARG A 102 1.41 -19.77 -3.43
C ARG A 102 1.54 -21.01 -2.57
N ARG A 103 2.59 -21.08 -1.73
CA ARG A 103 2.78 -22.18 -0.78
C ARG A 103 1.59 -22.25 0.18
N MET A 104 1.23 -21.14 0.82
CA MET A 104 0.08 -21.05 1.72
C MET A 104 -1.21 -21.50 1.01
N ALA A 105 -1.49 -20.95 -0.18
CA ALA A 105 -2.69 -21.25 -0.96
C ALA A 105 -2.85 -22.75 -1.33
N ALA A 106 -1.73 -23.46 -1.48
CA ALA A 106 -1.70 -24.88 -1.83
C ALA A 106 -1.89 -25.83 -0.63
N LEU A 107 -1.80 -25.32 0.60
CA LEU A 107 -2.03 -26.14 1.80
C LEU A 107 -3.51 -26.53 1.90
N ASP A 108 -3.76 -27.74 2.38
CA ASP A 108 -5.12 -28.22 2.65
C ASP A 108 -5.69 -27.62 3.94
N ASP A 109 -7.00 -27.79 4.14
CA ASP A 109 -7.71 -27.25 5.30
C ASP A 109 -7.30 -27.90 6.62
N SER A 110 -6.82 -29.15 6.59
CA SER A 110 -6.35 -29.88 7.77
C SER A 110 -4.95 -29.48 8.23
N PHE A 111 -4.19 -28.76 7.38
CA PHE A 111 -2.83 -28.34 7.69
C PHE A 111 -2.71 -27.64 9.04
N GLN A 112 -1.75 -28.11 9.82
CA GLN A 112 -1.35 -27.53 11.11
C GLN A 112 0.04 -26.95 11.00
N LEU A 113 0.27 -25.81 11.64
CA LEU A 113 1.58 -25.19 11.68
C LEU A 113 2.57 -26.07 12.43
N THR A 114 3.71 -26.33 11.81
CA THR A 114 4.85 -26.93 12.51
C THR A 114 5.46 -25.92 13.49
N PRO A 115 6.18 -26.39 14.52
CA PRO A 115 6.90 -25.50 15.43
C PRO A 115 7.83 -24.52 14.71
N GLU A 116 8.51 -24.97 13.66
CA GLU A 116 9.46 -24.17 12.88
C GLU A 116 8.75 -23.04 12.12
N LEU A 117 7.65 -23.34 11.43
CA LEU A 117 6.85 -22.32 10.74
C LEU A 117 6.23 -21.33 11.73
N LYS A 118 5.77 -21.81 12.89
CA LYS A 118 5.23 -20.94 13.94
C LYS A 118 6.29 -19.95 14.43
N ALA A 119 7.52 -20.42 14.69
CA ALA A 119 8.62 -19.56 15.11
C ALA A 119 9.00 -18.54 14.02
N GLU A 120 8.98 -18.93 12.74
CA GLU A 120 9.21 -18.01 11.62
C GLU A 120 8.13 -16.91 11.56
N TYR A 121 6.86 -17.27 11.62
CA TYR A 121 5.76 -16.29 11.61
C TYR A 121 5.76 -15.38 12.83
N GLU A 122 6.13 -15.89 14.00
CA GLU A 122 6.29 -15.08 15.20
C GLU A 122 7.39 -14.03 15.04
N LYS A 123 8.56 -14.45 14.53
CA LYS A 123 9.64 -13.51 14.20
C LYS A 123 9.18 -12.45 13.20
N ASN A 124 8.47 -12.85 12.15
CA ASN A 124 7.97 -11.93 11.13
C ASN A 124 6.97 -10.92 11.71
N ALA A 125 6.01 -11.38 12.51
CA ALA A 125 5.02 -10.52 13.15
C ALA A 125 5.65 -9.52 14.12
N ILE A 126 6.62 -9.96 14.93
CA ILE A 126 7.36 -9.07 15.84
C ILE A 126 8.13 -8.01 15.06
N ASN A 127 8.86 -8.41 14.02
CA ASN A 127 9.66 -7.49 13.22
C ASN A 127 8.79 -6.45 12.51
N ARG A 128 7.70 -6.90 11.88
CA ARG A 128 6.73 -6.02 11.22
C ARG A 128 6.09 -5.05 12.21
N GLY A 129 5.67 -5.55 13.38
CA GLY A 129 5.09 -4.73 14.44
C GLY A 129 6.05 -3.63 14.91
N LYS A 130 7.31 -3.98 15.16
CA LYS A 130 8.35 -3.02 15.56
C LYS A 130 8.61 -1.97 14.48
N GLN A 131 8.77 -2.38 13.22
CA GLN A 131 9.03 -1.46 12.11
C GLN A 131 7.86 -0.49 11.90
N GLY A 132 6.62 -1.00 11.86
CA GLY A 132 5.44 -0.15 11.70
C GLY A 132 5.28 0.84 12.86
N GLN A 133 5.53 0.41 14.10
CA GLN A 133 5.51 1.29 15.27
C GLN A 133 6.59 2.37 15.19
N GLN A 134 7.81 2.02 14.78
CA GLN A 134 8.90 2.99 14.63
C GLN A 134 8.57 4.04 13.56
N VAL A 135 8.08 3.62 12.39
CA VAL A 135 7.67 4.55 11.33
C VAL A 135 6.56 5.48 11.82
N ALA A 136 5.50 4.93 12.43
CA ALA A 136 4.41 5.74 12.96
C ALA A 136 4.88 6.72 14.06
N GLN A 137 5.82 6.31 14.91
CA GLN A 137 6.37 7.17 15.95
C GLN A 137 7.16 8.34 15.35
N ILE A 138 8.08 8.05 14.40
CA ILE A 138 8.86 9.07 13.70
C ILE A 138 7.94 10.11 13.03
N GLU A 139 6.90 9.64 12.34
CA GLU A 139 5.92 10.52 11.68
C GLU A 139 5.12 11.35 12.68
N ASN A 140 4.66 10.76 13.78
CA ASN A 140 3.92 11.49 14.80
C ASN A 140 4.80 12.52 15.54
N ASP A 141 6.09 12.22 15.76
CA ASP A 141 7.06 13.15 16.34
C ASP A 141 7.33 14.32 15.38
N PHE A 142 7.53 14.04 14.09
CA PHE A 142 7.63 15.06 13.06
C PHE A 142 6.37 15.96 13.03
N VAL A 143 5.19 15.35 12.98
CA VAL A 143 3.90 16.06 12.99
C VAL A 143 3.79 16.96 14.22
N THR A 144 4.19 16.48 15.40
CA THR A 144 4.17 17.27 16.64
C THR A 144 5.03 18.54 16.52
N ASN A 145 6.20 18.43 15.90
CA ASN A 145 7.12 19.55 15.71
C ASN A 145 6.61 20.59 14.71
N VAL A 146 5.87 20.18 13.66
CA VAL A 146 5.39 21.09 12.62
C VAL A 146 3.96 21.60 12.84
N LYS A 147 3.18 20.95 13.71
CA LYS A 147 1.73 21.18 13.92
C LYS A 147 1.34 22.64 14.10
N ALA A 148 2.03 23.35 14.99
CA ALA A 148 1.72 24.75 15.30
C ALA A 148 1.95 25.66 14.08
N HIS A 149 3.04 25.42 13.36
CA HIS A 149 3.36 26.15 12.13
C HIS A 149 2.36 25.81 11.01
N SER A 150 2.13 24.53 10.72
CA SER A 150 1.18 24.08 9.69
C SER A 150 -0.22 24.62 9.94
N LYS A 151 -0.71 24.61 11.19
CA LYS A 151 -2.01 25.22 11.54
C LYS A 151 -2.06 26.72 11.31
N LYS A 152 -0.97 27.44 11.62
CA LYS A 152 -0.89 28.89 11.39
C LYS A 152 -0.92 29.18 9.89
N VAL A 153 -0.08 28.51 9.09
CA VAL A 153 -0.03 28.70 7.64
C VAL A 153 -1.36 28.32 6.99
N TRP A 154 -1.98 27.21 7.38
CA TRP A 154 -3.29 26.80 6.89
C TRP A 154 -4.37 27.88 7.09
N LYS A 155 -4.43 28.46 8.30
CA LYS A 155 -5.43 29.48 8.63
C LYS A 155 -5.22 30.79 7.89
N THR A 156 -3.98 31.16 7.60
CA THR A 156 -3.66 32.44 6.95
C THR A 156 -3.63 32.33 5.43
N ASN A 157 -3.16 31.20 4.89
CA ASN A 157 -3.03 30.97 3.46
C ASN A 157 -2.97 29.45 3.16
N SER A 158 -4.14 28.82 3.01
CA SER A 158 -4.28 27.39 2.69
C SER A 158 -3.62 27.00 1.36
N SER A 159 -3.64 27.88 0.36
CA SER A 159 -2.97 27.64 -0.93
C SER A 159 -1.46 27.55 -0.77
N LYS A 160 -0.87 28.44 0.05
CA LYS A 160 0.56 28.37 0.39
C LYS A 160 0.90 27.06 1.09
N TYR A 161 0.10 26.65 2.08
CA TYR A 161 0.29 25.37 2.78
C TYR A 161 0.36 24.21 1.78
N PHE A 162 -0.64 24.08 0.91
CA PHE A 162 -0.67 22.99 -0.06
C PHE A 162 0.50 23.04 -1.05
N LYS A 163 0.89 24.22 -1.53
CA LYS A 163 2.03 24.37 -2.43
C LYS A 163 3.34 23.92 -1.79
N GLU A 164 3.58 24.31 -0.54
CA GLU A 164 4.79 23.94 0.20
C GLU A 164 4.80 22.44 0.53
N ARG A 165 3.69 21.89 1.01
CA ARG A 165 3.60 20.46 1.36
C ARG A 165 3.69 19.58 0.11
N PHE A 166 3.04 19.95 -0.99
CA PHE A 166 3.17 19.23 -2.26
C PHE A 166 4.63 19.18 -2.74
N LYS A 167 5.36 20.30 -2.66
CA LYS A 167 6.81 20.30 -2.95
C LYS A 167 7.58 19.35 -2.02
N GLY A 168 7.26 19.33 -0.73
CA GLY A 168 7.85 18.40 0.24
C GLY A 168 7.60 16.94 -0.14
N ILE A 169 6.36 16.57 -0.43
CA ILE A 169 5.99 15.21 -0.86
C ILE A 169 6.71 14.82 -2.16
N LEU A 170 6.85 15.73 -3.12
CA LEU A 170 7.62 15.45 -4.34
C LEU A 170 9.11 15.22 -4.07
N LEU A 171 9.70 15.92 -3.10
CA LEU A 171 11.07 15.69 -2.69
C LEU A 171 11.21 14.33 -2.00
N GLU A 172 10.33 14.02 -1.04
CA GLU A 172 10.27 12.72 -0.36
C GLU A 172 10.15 11.56 -1.38
N LEU A 173 9.23 11.67 -2.35
CA LEU A 173 9.05 10.65 -3.38
C LEU A 173 10.30 10.51 -4.27
N ASN A 174 10.97 11.60 -4.61
CA ASN A 174 12.23 11.57 -5.35
C ASN A 174 13.38 10.95 -4.56
N ASP A 175 13.44 11.20 -3.25
CA ASP A 175 14.46 10.60 -2.37
C ASP A 175 14.26 9.09 -2.29
N TYR A 176 13.01 8.61 -2.16
CA TYR A 176 12.70 7.18 -2.25
C TYR A 176 13.06 6.60 -3.63
N LEU A 177 12.68 7.27 -4.72
CA LEU A 177 13.05 6.81 -6.07
C LEU A 177 14.56 6.73 -6.25
N LYS A 178 15.32 7.71 -5.77
CA LYS A 178 16.79 7.69 -5.81
C LYS A 178 17.34 6.55 -4.96
N MET A 179 16.82 6.33 -3.76
CA MET A 179 17.23 5.23 -2.89
C MET A 179 17.01 3.86 -3.55
N PHE A 180 15.83 3.63 -4.16
CA PHE A 180 15.50 2.36 -4.80
C PHE A 180 16.05 2.21 -6.21
N SER A 181 16.55 3.29 -6.83
CA SER A 181 17.09 3.27 -8.19
C SER A 181 18.63 3.38 -8.28
N ASP A 182 19.34 3.40 -7.14
CA ASP A 182 20.76 3.79 -7.04
C ASP A 182 21.03 5.19 -7.64
N GLY A 183 20.10 6.12 -7.43
CA GLY A 183 20.18 7.51 -7.88
C GLY A 183 19.92 7.71 -9.39
N ARG A 184 19.58 6.65 -10.13
CA ARG A 184 19.45 6.68 -11.59
C ARG A 184 18.14 7.27 -12.09
N ILE A 185 17.10 7.29 -11.25
CA ILE A 185 15.75 7.69 -11.64
C ILE A 185 15.30 8.89 -10.81
N GLU A 186 14.73 9.87 -11.51
CA GLU A 186 14.12 11.05 -10.92
C GLU A 186 12.76 11.32 -11.56
N MET A 187 11.79 11.69 -10.73
CA MET A 187 10.44 11.99 -11.16
C MET A 187 10.38 13.35 -11.85
N GLN A 188 10.20 13.31 -13.17
CA GLN A 188 9.88 14.47 -13.99
C GLN A 188 8.38 14.82 -13.97
N GLY A 189 8.06 16.07 -14.33
CA GLY A 189 6.68 16.59 -14.30
C GLY A 189 5.67 15.76 -15.12
N LYS A 190 6.10 15.13 -16.22
CA LYS A 190 5.25 14.25 -17.04
C LYS A 190 4.77 12.99 -16.30
N HIS A 191 5.49 12.54 -15.26
CA HIS A 191 5.14 11.34 -14.49
C HIS A 191 4.17 11.64 -13.34
N ILE A 192 4.03 12.90 -12.92
CA ILE A 192 3.14 13.31 -11.81
C ILE A 192 1.71 12.83 -12.05
N LYS A 193 1.22 12.90 -13.29
CA LYS A 193 -0.13 12.44 -13.66
C LYS A 193 -0.33 10.94 -13.44
N GLN A 194 0.73 10.13 -13.47
CA GLN A 194 0.61 8.68 -13.30
C GLN A 194 0.40 8.28 -11.84
N VAL A 195 0.75 9.14 -10.90
CA VAL A 195 0.65 8.94 -9.44
C VAL A 195 -0.25 10.00 -8.79
N GLU A 196 -1.20 10.54 -9.54
CA GLU A 196 -2.12 11.60 -9.10
C GLU A 196 -2.85 11.21 -7.80
N LEU A 197 -3.37 9.97 -7.75
CA LEU A 197 -4.05 9.46 -6.56
C LEU A 197 -3.15 9.49 -5.33
N PHE A 198 -1.94 8.93 -5.45
CA PHE A 198 -0.97 8.91 -4.36
C PHE A 198 -0.63 10.33 -3.88
N LEU A 199 -0.22 11.23 -4.78
CA LEU A 199 0.24 12.57 -4.39
C LEU A 199 -0.86 13.39 -3.73
N THR A 200 -2.08 13.31 -4.26
CA THR A 200 -3.22 14.09 -3.78
C THR A 200 -3.77 13.51 -2.48
N ALA A 201 -3.84 12.18 -2.36
CA ALA A 201 -4.20 11.51 -1.12
C ALA A 201 -3.15 11.77 -0.01
N PHE A 202 -1.86 11.73 -0.33
CA PHE A 202 -0.80 12.04 0.65
C PHE A 202 -0.88 13.52 1.08
N LEU A 203 -1.17 14.44 0.17
CA LEU A 203 -1.39 15.84 0.53
C LEU A 203 -2.57 16.02 1.51
N GLN A 204 -3.68 15.31 1.27
CA GLN A 204 -4.82 15.31 2.20
C GLN A 204 -4.47 14.63 3.53
N PHE A 205 -3.70 13.54 3.49
CA PHE A 205 -3.20 12.84 4.68
C PHE A 205 -2.36 13.78 5.57
N SER A 206 -1.37 14.46 4.98
CA SER A 206 -0.53 15.45 5.68
C SER A 206 -1.36 16.57 6.28
N LYS A 207 -2.35 17.10 5.54
CA LYS A 207 -3.27 18.09 6.09
C LYS A 207 -4.05 17.54 7.29
N ASN A 208 -4.52 16.29 7.24
CA ASN A 208 -5.28 15.69 8.33
C ASN A 208 -4.42 15.37 9.58
N THR A 209 -3.14 15.06 9.42
CA THR A 209 -2.22 14.80 10.56
C THR A 209 -1.66 16.11 11.14
N GLU A 210 -1.18 17.01 10.29
CA GLU A 210 -0.52 18.27 10.70
C GLU A 210 -1.52 19.34 11.14
N VAL A 211 -2.67 19.47 10.48
CA VAL A 211 -3.66 20.51 10.78
C VAL A 211 -4.81 19.96 11.63
N ALA A 212 -5.31 18.77 11.31
CA ALA A 212 -6.42 18.16 12.06
C ALA A 212 -5.92 17.25 13.21
N LYS A 213 -6.73 16.26 13.59
CA LYS A 213 -6.50 15.40 14.78
C LYS A 213 -6.09 13.97 14.40
N TRP A 214 -5.69 13.72 13.16
CA TRP A 214 -5.25 12.36 12.81
C TRP A 214 -3.90 12.07 13.47
N VAL A 215 -3.79 10.81 13.91
CA VAL A 215 -2.57 10.19 14.40
C VAL A 215 -2.18 9.16 13.35
N VAL A 216 -0.89 9.11 13.02
CA VAL A 216 -0.33 8.12 12.09
C VAL A 216 -0.30 6.77 12.78
N LYS A 217 -0.84 5.74 12.11
CA LYS A 217 -0.87 4.36 12.58
C LYS A 217 0.22 3.52 11.91
N PRO A 218 0.63 2.39 12.51
CA PRO A 218 1.70 1.53 11.99
C PRO A 218 1.58 1.09 10.51
N ASN A 219 0.36 0.91 10.00
CA ASN A 219 0.13 0.52 8.61
C ASN A 219 -0.14 1.69 7.65
N ASP A 220 -0.34 2.91 8.14
CA ASP A 220 -0.82 4.02 7.30
C ASP A 220 0.13 4.31 6.11
N ALA A 221 1.45 4.12 6.30
CA ALA A 221 2.44 4.29 5.23
C ALA A 221 2.27 3.26 4.11
N TYR A 222 1.96 1.99 4.44
CA TYR A 222 1.77 0.94 3.45
C TYR A 222 0.51 1.19 2.64
N ASP A 223 -0.57 1.57 3.33
CA ASP A 223 -1.84 1.91 2.71
C ASP A 223 -1.67 3.08 1.72
N LEU A 224 -0.92 4.12 2.11
CA LEU A 224 -0.56 5.24 1.22
C LEU A 224 0.26 4.78 0.03
N TYR A 225 1.33 4.01 0.24
CA TYR A 225 2.21 3.57 -0.84
C TYR A 225 1.52 2.61 -1.81
N ASN A 226 0.50 1.87 -1.38
CA ASN A 226 -0.32 1.05 -2.27
C ASN A 226 -1.07 1.89 -3.33
N LEU A 227 -1.31 3.18 -3.07
CA LEU A 227 -1.95 4.08 -4.03
C LEU A 227 -1.04 4.41 -5.24
N ILE A 228 0.27 4.18 -5.15
CA ILE A 228 1.21 4.40 -6.26
C ILE A 228 0.92 3.46 -7.44
N TYR A 229 0.37 2.27 -7.18
CA TYR A 229 0.01 1.34 -8.25
C TYR A 229 -1.23 1.79 -9.06
N VAL A 230 -2.00 2.74 -8.52
CA VAL A 230 -3.27 3.20 -9.12
C VAL A 230 -2.99 4.30 -10.14
N LYS A 231 -3.16 3.96 -11.42
CA LYS A 231 -2.99 4.88 -12.54
C LYS A 231 -4.33 5.46 -13.00
N PRO A 232 -4.33 6.59 -13.73
CA PRO A 232 -5.52 7.08 -14.41
C PRO A 232 -6.21 5.97 -15.22
N GLY A 233 -7.51 5.78 -14.99
CA GLY A 233 -8.32 4.74 -15.61
C GLY A 233 -8.42 3.42 -14.82
N SER A 234 -7.60 3.22 -13.79
CA SER A 234 -7.72 2.11 -12.83
C SER A 234 -8.57 2.51 -11.62
N LYS A 235 -8.93 1.52 -10.80
CA LYS A 235 -9.62 1.72 -9.52
C LYS A 235 -8.79 1.22 -8.34
N TYR A 236 -9.11 1.72 -7.16
CA TYR A 236 -8.66 1.25 -5.86
C TYR A 236 -9.84 0.64 -5.12
N PHE A 237 -9.66 -0.56 -4.59
CA PHE A 237 -10.71 -1.25 -3.84
C PHE A 237 -10.25 -1.53 -2.41
N THR A 238 -10.96 -0.92 -1.47
CA THR A 238 -10.76 -1.09 -0.02
C THR A 238 -12.11 -0.99 0.68
N ARG A 239 -12.29 -1.70 1.80
CA ARG A 239 -13.44 -1.50 2.68
C ARG A 239 -13.17 -0.53 3.83
N GLU A 240 -11.97 0.03 3.91
CA GLU A 240 -11.60 0.95 4.98
C GLU A 240 -12.16 2.35 4.78
N ASN A 241 -13.09 2.74 5.65
CA ASN A 241 -13.72 4.06 5.61
C ASN A 241 -12.70 5.20 5.77
N ARG A 242 -11.60 4.99 6.50
CA ARG A 242 -10.55 6.00 6.66
C ARG A 242 -9.97 6.41 5.30
N TRP A 243 -9.58 5.43 4.48
CA TRP A 243 -8.97 5.66 3.17
C TRP A 243 -9.98 6.11 2.13
N LYS A 244 -11.19 5.52 2.11
CA LYS A 244 -12.27 5.98 1.22
C LYS A 244 -12.61 7.45 1.45
N ASN A 245 -12.83 7.83 2.71
CA ASN A 245 -13.16 9.22 3.05
C ASN A 245 -12.01 10.17 2.71
N LEU A 246 -10.76 9.78 2.99
CA LEU A 246 -9.60 10.60 2.63
C LEU A 246 -9.49 10.83 1.12
N ILE A 247 -9.67 9.79 0.31
CA ILE A 247 -9.61 9.88 -1.15
C ILE A 247 -10.76 10.73 -1.69
N ALA A 248 -11.97 10.54 -1.15
CA ALA A 248 -13.14 11.34 -1.52
C ALA A 248 -13.00 12.82 -1.12
N GLU A 249 -12.51 13.12 0.09
CA GLU A 249 -12.20 14.48 0.55
C GLU A 249 -11.16 15.17 -0.34
N ALA A 250 -10.24 14.41 -0.92
CA ALA A 250 -9.24 14.89 -1.86
C ALA A 250 -9.80 15.11 -3.29
N GLY A 251 -11.10 14.87 -3.52
CA GLY A 251 -11.76 15.03 -4.81
C GLY A 251 -11.52 13.87 -5.78
N LEU A 252 -11.04 12.72 -5.29
CA LEU A 252 -10.57 11.60 -6.09
C LEU A 252 -11.45 10.34 -5.97
N ASP A 253 -12.73 10.51 -5.61
CA ASP A 253 -13.70 9.40 -5.48
C ASP A 253 -13.83 8.57 -6.77
N HIS A 254 -13.57 9.17 -7.94
CA HIS A 254 -13.58 8.47 -9.22
C HIS A 254 -12.50 7.38 -9.33
N TYR A 255 -11.50 7.33 -8.44
CA TYR A 255 -10.58 6.21 -8.34
C TYR A 255 -11.11 5.08 -7.46
N LEU A 256 -12.15 5.26 -6.66
CA LEU A 256 -12.68 4.21 -5.79
C LEU A 256 -13.59 3.24 -6.54
N LEU A 257 -13.52 1.96 -6.15
CA LEU A 257 -14.53 0.96 -6.45
C LEU A 257 -15.48 0.81 -5.24
N HIS A 258 -16.76 1.06 -5.45
CA HIS A 258 -17.80 1.04 -4.40
C HIS A 258 -18.61 -0.27 -4.36
N ALA A 259 -18.01 -1.37 -4.83
CA ALA A 259 -18.65 -2.69 -4.91
C ALA A 259 -18.91 -3.32 -3.54
#